data_AF-A0A559MNJ7-F1
#
_entry.id   AF-A0A559MNJ7-F1
#
_cell.length_a   1.000
_cell.length_b   1.000
_cell.length_c   1.000
_cell.angle_alpha   90.00
_cell.angle_beta   90.00
_cell.angle_gamma   90.00
#
_symmetry.space_group_name_H-M   'P 1'
#
loop_
_entity.id
_entity.type
_entity.pdbx_description
1 polymer ?
#
loop_
_entity_poly.entity_id
_entity_poly.type
_entity_poly.pdbx_seq_one_letter_code
_entity_poly.pdbx_strand_id
1 'polypeptide(L)'
;MDYESIHGPGISNFSSPIAHRMPTISAAQALEDLKASPTRCISTGLSLLDHALQNREPQLPETEPFYGGVSRGEVTEVYGPPGVGKTALGMQLAASALHAGEGVIWVDTSHSLPGIRLSQILATFHPISQSSTEPRSITDLLDNLTHFSTPTLAHLVALFSRTSQTHPAPNTSLIIIDSFSSLITTAFSRTVDATATPKRSGTPNPSARKFPILQYLTNTLQKLAATRNIAVVVLSQCVTKMRPGCGAVLVPAVSTTAWEQGLGCRVALFRDWGWNNQDGQAVNNVRLAQVIKAEGTVLPDGRQKVVGFSIDENGFNLLDLPSTTFFDPSRPQLPPARNLPSTPILPQKRKISATDLEVPDSEGEDDEDYGWAEEDEGTVPVMPPQWQGSEDILIPPPGELEAEDAEEDQEEEEGGGEKVLPDEIDDSEDELAL
;
A
#
# COMPACT_ATOMS: atom_id res chain seq x y z
N MET A 1 41.68 43.74 26.47
CA MET A 1 40.26 43.99 26.83
C MET A 1 39.53 42.88 26.15
N ASP A 2 39.18 41.87 26.93
CA ASP A 2 39.01 40.54 26.39
C ASP A 2 37.50 40.29 26.29
N TYR A 3 37.06 39.70 25.19
CA TYR A 3 35.65 39.65 24.79
C TYR A 3 34.73 39.12 25.91
N GLU A 4 35.21 38.12 26.65
CA GLU A 4 34.52 37.50 27.79
C GLU A 4 34.30 38.46 28.98
N SER A 5 35.16 39.47 29.16
CA SER A 5 35.02 40.49 30.21
C SER A 5 33.92 41.53 29.92
N ILE A 6 33.42 41.58 28.68
CA ILE A 6 32.37 42.51 28.23
C ILE A 6 31.04 41.76 28.04
N HIS A 7 31.07 40.54 27.51
CA HIS A 7 29.87 39.77 27.16
C HIS A 7 29.54 38.61 28.11
N GLY A 8 30.44 38.29 29.05
CA GLY A 8 30.32 37.11 29.92
C GLY A 8 30.53 35.78 29.16
N PRO A 9 30.49 34.64 29.88
CA PRO A 9 30.51 33.33 29.24
C PRO A 9 29.21 33.12 28.46
N GLY A 10 29.32 32.70 27.19
CA GLY A 10 28.16 32.51 26.31
C GLY A 10 27.28 31.33 26.73
N ILE A 11 26.29 31.57 27.59
CA ILE A 11 25.31 30.57 28.02
C ILE A 11 24.40 30.22 26.84
N SER A 12 24.72 29.15 26.11
CA SER A 12 23.83 28.63 25.07
C SER A 12 22.67 27.87 25.73
N ASN A 13 21.42 28.24 25.41
CA ASN A 13 20.21 27.54 25.85
C ASN A 13 20.07 26.11 25.26
N PHE A 14 21.06 25.63 24.50
CA PHE A 14 21.13 24.28 23.94
C PHE A 14 21.92 23.28 24.79
N SER A 15 22.38 23.67 25.99
CA SER A 15 23.14 22.82 26.93
C SER A 15 22.29 21.76 27.65
N SER A 16 21.54 20.97 26.90
CA SER A 16 20.87 19.76 27.39
C SER A 16 21.81 18.54 27.23
N PRO A 17 22.30 17.91 28.31
CA PRO A 17 23.34 16.88 28.24
C PRO A 17 22.88 15.52 27.66
N ILE A 18 21.62 15.42 27.20
CA ILE A 18 21.03 14.19 26.61
C ILE A 18 20.46 14.48 25.21
N ALA A 19 21.06 15.43 24.48
CA ALA A 19 20.80 15.61 23.06
C ALA A 19 21.50 14.50 22.24
N HIS A 20 20.89 13.30 22.21
CA HIS A 20 21.37 12.13 21.45
C HIS A 20 21.20 12.36 19.93
N ARG A 21 21.97 13.31 19.38
CA ARG A 21 22.08 13.52 17.93
C ARG A 21 22.58 12.22 17.30
N MET A 22 21.81 11.70 16.35
CA MET A 22 22.28 10.64 15.45
C MET A 22 23.60 11.08 14.80
N PRO A 23 24.58 10.18 14.64
CA PRO A 23 25.82 10.52 13.93
C PRO A 23 25.49 11.04 12.53
N THR A 24 26.20 12.08 12.09
CA THR A 24 25.98 12.71 10.78
C THR A 24 26.59 11.88 9.66
N ILE A 25 25.96 10.75 9.37
CA ILE A 25 26.23 9.89 8.22
C ILE A 25 25.87 10.67 6.94
N SER A 26 26.73 10.62 5.92
CA SER A 26 26.43 11.27 4.64
C SER A 26 25.36 10.49 3.86
N ALA A 27 24.57 11.17 3.03
CA ALA A 27 23.56 10.48 2.20
C ALA A 27 24.17 9.44 1.24
N ALA A 28 25.43 9.62 0.85
CA ALA A 28 26.18 8.63 0.07
C ALA A 28 26.55 7.40 0.91
N GLN A 29 27.13 7.58 2.09
CA GLN A 29 27.49 6.49 2.99
C GLN A 29 26.25 5.69 3.41
N ALA A 30 25.17 6.38 3.80
CA ALA A 30 23.91 5.72 4.16
C ALA A 30 23.30 4.91 2.99
N LEU A 31 23.52 5.33 1.75
CA LEU A 31 23.09 4.59 0.55
C LEU A 31 24.02 3.41 0.23
N GLU A 32 25.32 3.51 0.52
CA GLU A 32 26.28 2.42 0.37
C GLU A 32 26.11 1.34 1.45
N ASP A 33 26.01 1.74 2.72
CA ASP A 33 25.69 0.85 3.86
C ASP A 33 24.38 0.08 3.61
N LEU A 34 23.36 0.78 3.10
CA LEU A 34 22.07 0.20 2.74
C LEU A 34 22.21 -0.78 1.55
N LYS A 35 22.95 -0.43 0.48
CA LYS A 35 23.20 -1.34 -0.65
C LYS A 35 24.04 -2.56 -0.30
N ALA A 36 24.93 -2.46 0.69
CA ALA A 36 25.79 -3.54 1.16
C ALA A 36 25.12 -4.43 2.22
N SER A 37 23.98 -4.00 2.80
CA SER A 37 23.30 -4.76 3.86
C SER A 37 22.66 -6.04 3.33
N PRO A 38 23.08 -7.24 3.82
CA PRO A 38 22.52 -8.51 3.36
C PRO A 38 21.06 -8.72 3.82
N THR A 39 20.63 -7.99 4.85
CA THR A 39 19.24 -8.01 5.36
C THR A 39 18.36 -6.93 4.72
N ARG A 40 18.82 -6.23 3.68
CA ARG A 40 17.99 -5.22 3.00
C ARG A 40 16.79 -5.82 2.27
N CYS A 41 16.96 -6.98 1.67
CA CYS A 41 15.96 -7.60 0.80
C CYS A 41 15.55 -9.00 1.32
N ILE A 42 14.42 -9.51 0.82
CA ILE A 42 13.97 -10.88 1.03
C ILE A 42 13.81 -11.54 -0.33
N SER A 43 14.56 -12.60 -0.58
CA SER A 43 14.63 -13.28 -1.88
C SER A 43 13.30 -13.94 -2.24
N THR A 44 12.90 -13.81 -3.50
CA THR A 44 11.77 -14.54 -4.08
C THR A 44 12.13 -15.99 -4.45
N GLY A 45 13.38 -16.41 -4.26
CA GLY A 45 13.94 -17.66 -4.78
C GLY A 45 14.16 -17.67 -6.30
N LEU A 46 13.85 -16.57 -7.00
CA LEU A 46 14.02 -16.41 -8.44
C LEU A 46 15.01 -15.26 -8.71
N SER A 47 16.27 -15.60 -8.96
CA SER A 47 17.37 -14.62 -9.10
C SER A 47 17.07 -13.49 -10.10
N LEU A 48 16.45 -13.79 -11.24
CA LEU A 48 16.06 -12.77 -12.23
C LEU A 48 14.98 -11.81 -11.71
N LEU A 49 14.02 -12.31 -10.90
CA LEU A 49 13.00 -11.47 -10.26
C LEU A 49 13.61 -10.63 -9.13
N ASP A 50 14.58 -11.20 -8.40
CA ASP A 50 15.32 -10.52 -7.34
C ASP A 50 16.16 -9.36 -7.87
N HIS A 51 16.77 -9.48 -9.06
CA HIS A 51 17.42 -8.36 -9.76
C HIS A 51 16.39 -7.34 -10.28
N ALA A 52 15.28 -7.82 -10.87
CA ALA A 52 14.26 -6.97 -11.47
C ALA A 52 13.53 -6.07 -10.46
N LEU A 53 13.21 -6.59 -9.27
CA LEU A 53 12.65 -5.84 -8.15
C LEU A 53 13.59 -4.72 -7.67
N GLN A 54 14.89 -4.97 -7.72
CA GLN A 54 15.96 -4.02 -7.38
C GLN A 54 16.34 -3.09 -8.54
N ASN A 55 15.56 -3.10 -9.62
CA ASN A 55 15.81 -2.39 -10.89
C ASN A 55 17.19 -2.67 -11.53
N ARG A 56 17.95 -3.68 -11.07
CA ARG A 56 19.24 -4.07 -11.65
C ARG A 56 19.07 -4.97 -12.87
N GLU A 57 20.10 -5.03 -13.71
CA GLU A 57 20.23 -6.05 -14.75
C GLU A 57 21.10 -7.19 -14.21
N PRO A 58 20.84 -8.46 -14.58
CA PRO A 58 21.69 -9.57 -14.16
C PRO A 58 23.04 -9.49 -14.88
N GLN A 59 24.13 -9.27 -14.14
CA GLN A 59 25.48 -9.19 -14.70
C GLN A 59 26.28 -10.49 -14.48
N LEU A 60 27.26 -10.70 -15.35
CA LEU A 60 28.14 -11.88 -15.37
C LEU A 60 29.61 -11.43 -15.36
N PRO A 61 30.47 -12.02 -14.50
CA PRO A 61 30.21 -12.60 -13.19
C PRO A 61 30.50 -11.55 -12.09
N GLU A 62 29.52 -11.25 -11.23
CA GLU A 62 29.78 -10.35 -10.10
C GLU A 62 30.76 -11.00 -9.10
N THR A 63 31.76 -10.23 -8.67
CA THR A 63 32.77 -10.67 -7.67
C THR A 63 32.26 -10.53 -6.22
N GLU A 64 31.13 -9.84 -6.05
CA GLU A 64 30.48 -9.54 -4.78
C GLU A 64 29.13 -10.26 -4.66
N PRO A 65 28.67 -10.62 -3.45
CA PRO A 65 27.37 -11.26 -3.25
C PRO A 65 26.21 -10.26 -3.44
N PHE A 66 25.40 -10.45 -4.49
CA PHE A 66 24.20 -9.66 -4.70
C PHE A 66 23.01 -10.15 -3.85
N TYR A 67 22.52 -9.28 -2.96
CA TYR A 67 21.31 -9.48 -2.18
C TYR A 67 20.14 -8.73 -2.81
N GLY A 68 19.24 -9.47 -3.48
CA GLY A 68 18.05 -8.95 -4.16
C GLY A 68 16.74 -9.47 -3.60
N GLY A 69 15.64 -9.13 -4.28
CA GLY A 69 14.28 -9.51 -3.89
C GLY A 69 13.44 -8.33 -3.43
N VAL A 70 12.50 -8.58 -2.51
CA VAL A 70 11.59 -7.57 -1.96
C VAL A 70 12.33 -6.68 -0.95
N SER A 71 12.38 -5.37 -1.18
CA SER A 71 13.00 -4.40 -0.27
C SER A 71 12.26 -4.30 1.07
N ARG A 72 13.00 -4.33 2.18
CA ARG A 72 12.50 -3.92 3.51
C ARG A 72 12.47 -2.40 3.61
N GLY A 73 11.65 -1.88 4.52
CA GLY A 73 11.34 -0.45 4.58
C GLY A 73 10.22 -0.02 3.64
N GLU A 74 9.83 -0.87 2.68
CA GLU A 74 8.85 -0.57 1.64
C GLU A 74 7.60 -1.45 1.69
N VAL A 75 6.53 -0.97 1.02
CA VAL A 75 5.33 -1.75 0.70
C VAL A 75 5.41 -2.22 -0.75
N THR A 76 5.22 -3.51 -0.99
CA THR A 76 5.24 -4.15 -2.31
C THR A 76 3.88 -4.73 -2.64
N GLU A 77 3.26 -4.32 -3.74
CA GLU A 77 2.01 -4.93 -4.23
C GLU A 77 2.29 -6.01 -5.28
N VAL A 78 1.73 -7.21 -5.07
CA VAL A 78 1.70 -8.28 -6.08
C VAL A 78 0.25 -8.49 -6.49
N TYR A 79 -0.11 -8.10 -7.72
CA TYR A 79 -1.48 -8.23 -8.22
C TYR A 79 -1.60 -9.19 -9.41
N GLY A 80 -2.82 -9.67 -9.66
CA GLY A 80 -3.11 -10.49 -10.85
C GLY A 80 -4.37 -11.35 -10.73
N PRO A 81 -4.72 -12.11 -11.78
CA PRO A 81 -5.89 -13.01 -11.80
C PRO A 81 -5.89 -14.08 -10.68
N PRO A 82 -7.02 -14.77 -10.44
CA PRO A 82 -7.02 -16.01 -9.64
C PRO A 82 -6.13 -17.08 -10.28
N GLY A 83 -5.56 -17.98 -9.47
CA GLY A 83 -4.75 -19.11 -9.95
C GLY A 83 -3.34 -18.80 -10.49
N VAL A 84 -2.94 -17.53 -10.60
CA VAL A 84 -1.59 -17.16 -11.10
C VAL A 84 -0.46 -17.42 -10.10
N GLY A 85 -0.75 -17.67 -8.82
CA GLY A 85 0.25 -18.06 -7.82
C GLY A 85 0.66 -17.00 -6.80
N LYS A 86 -0.10 -15.90 -6.63
CA LYS A 86 0.18 -14.84 -5.63
C LYS A 86 0.50 -15.40 -4.23
N THR A 87 -0.38 -16.24 -3.68
CA THR A 87 -0.20 -16.91 -2.39
C THR A 87 1.04 -17.80 -2.35
N ALA A 88 1.43 -18.42 -3.47
CA ALA A 88 2.66 -19.22 -3.55
C ALA A 88 3.91 -18.33 -3.50
N LEU A 89 3.89 -17.14 -4.11
CA LEU A 89 4.99 -16.17 -3.99
C LEU A 89 5.09 -15.63 -2.56
N GLY A 90 3.95 -15.42 -1.89
CA GLY A 90 3.91 -15.16 -0.46
C GLY A 90 4.57 -16.27 0.36
N MET A 91 4.20 -17.54 0.14
CA MET A 91 4.78 -18.68 0.87
C MET A 91 6.29 -18.87 0.58
N GLN A 92 6.74 -18.57 -0.64
CA GLN A 92 8.16 -18.60 -1.02
C GLN A 92 8.97 -17.50 -0.29
N LEU A 93 8.43 -16.28 -0.22
CA LEU A 93 9.03 -15.17 0.54
C LEU A 93 9.05 -15.46 2.05
N ALA A 94 7.97 -16.06 2.58
CA ALA A 94 7.90 -16.51 3.97
C ALA A 94 8.97 -17.58 4.25
N ALA A 95 9.16 -18.56 3.37
CA ALA A 95 10.22 -19.54 3.50
C ALA A 95 11.62 -18.91 3.49
N SER A 96 11.87 -17.91 2.62
CA SER A 96 13.15 -17.18 2.62
C SER A 96 13.45 -16.47 3.94
N ALA A 97 12.45 -15.84 4.57
CA ALA A 97 12.61 -15.13 5.84
C ALA A 97 12.77 -16.09 7.03
N LEU A 98 11.94 -17.15 7.09
CA LEU A 98 12.02 -18.16 8.14
C LEU A 98 13.35 -18.93 8.09
N HIS A 99 13.86 -19.27 6.90
CA HIS A 99 15.19 -19.88 6.74
C HIS A 99 16.34 -18.92 7.11
N ALA A 100 16.18 -17.61 6.90
CA ALA A 100 17.12 -16.61 7.45
C ALA A 100 17.09 -16.57 9.01
N GLY A 101 16.04 -17.10 9.64
CA GLY A 101 15.85 -17.10 11.10
C GLY A 101 15.03 -15.91 11.60
N GLU A 102 14.29 -15.26 10.72
CA GLU A 102 13.53 -14.04 10.98
C GLU A 102 12.04 -14.35 11.14
N GLY A 103 11.32 -13.48 11.85
CA GLY A 103 9.89 -13.62 12.06
C GLY A 103 9.06 -13.23 10.83
N VAL A 104 8.02 -13.98 10.54
CA VAL A 104 7.03 -13.68 9.49
C VAL A 104 5.67 -13.48 10.13
N ILE A 105 4.95 -12.42 9.73
CA ILE A 105 3.53 -12.26 10.03
C ILE A 105 2.74 -12.53 8.76
N TRP A 106 1.85 -13.52 8.80
CA TRP A 106 0.89 -13.77 7.73
C TRP A 106 -0.52 -13.31 8.15
N VAL A 107 -1.13 -12.46 7.34
CA VAL A 107 -2.45 -11.89 7.58
C VAL A 107 -3.41 -12.33 6.48
N ASP A 108 -4.23 -13.33 6.78
CA ASP A 108 -5.32 -13.76 5.90
C ASP A 108 -6.51 -12.78 6.01
N THR A 109 -7.17 -12.53 4.88
CA THR A 109 -8.36 -11.67 4.80
C THR A 109 -9.59 -12.40 4.24
N SER A 110 -9.38 -13.44 3.42
CA SER A 110 -10.44 -14.10 2.65
C SER A 110 -10.39 -15.63 2.65
N HIS A 111 -9.19 -16.23 2.70
CA HIS A 111 -8.98 -17.68 2.69
C HIS A 111 -7.86 -18.02 3.66
N SER A 112 -7.87 -19.23 4.25
CA SER A 112 -6.81 -19.66 5.16
C SER A 112 -5.55 -20.09 4.39
N LEU A 113 -4.39 -19.68 4.88
CA LEU A 113 -3.06 -20.14 4.46
C LEU A 113 -3.01 -21.68 4.41
N PRO A 114 -2.75 -22.30 3.24
CA PRO A 114 -2.73 -23.76 3.10
C PRO A 114 -1.48 -24.37 3.76
N GLY A 115 -1.55 -24.67 5.06
CA GLY A 115 -0.41 -25.12 5.87
C GLY A 115 0.36 -26.33 5.33
N ILE A 116 -0.32 -27.29 4.69
CA ILE A 116 0.34 -28.44 4.00
C ILE A 116 1.23 -27.96 2.85
N ARG A 117 0.77 -26.95 2.09
CA ARG A 117 1.56 -26.39 0.99
C ARG A 117 2.71 -25.53 1.50
N LEU A 118 2.52 -24.82 2.61
CA LEU A 118 3.59 -24.08 3.26
C LEU A 118 4.68 -25.02 3.78
N SER A 119 4.34 -26.11 4.47
CA SER A 119 5.35 -27.04 5.00
C SER A 119 6.13 -27.78 3.90
N GLN A 120 5.49 -28.09 2.76
CA GLN A 120 6.18 -28.55 1.55
C GLN A 120 7.22 -27.54 1.05
N ILE A 121 6.83 -26.25 0.96
CA ILE A 121 7.75 -25.18 0.52
C ILE A 121 8.89 -25.01 1.54
N LEU A 122 8.61 -24.99 2.85
CA LEU A 122 9.64 -24.89 3.89
C LEU A 122 10.64 -26.06 3.83
N ALA A 123 10.18 -27.28 3.53
CA ALA A 123 11.02 -28.47 3.40
C ALA A 123 11.84 -28.53 2.10
N THR A 124 11.47 -27.78 1.06
CA THR A 124 12.12 -27.81 -0.26
C THR A 124 12.86 -26.52 -0.62
N PHE A 125 12.60 -25.43 0.09
CA PHE A 125 13.32 -24.16 -0.04
C PHE A 125 14.78 -24.31 0.40
N HIS A 126 15.70 -23.94 -0.49
CA HIS A 126 17.13 -23.89 -0.20
C HIS A 126 17.61 -22.42 -0.29
N PRO A 127 18.17 -21.83 0.79
CA PRO A 127 18.63 -20.45 0.77
C PRO A 127 19.85 -20.27 -0.16
N ILE A 128 19.84 -19.20 -0.97
CA ILE A 128 20.87 -18.92 -1.98
C ILE A 128 22.22 -18.57 -1.32
N SER A 129 22.21 -17.94 -0.14
CA SER A 129 23.42 -17.66 0.64
C SER A 129 23.68 -18.76 1.68
N GLN A 130 24.77 -19.52 1.50
CA GLN A 130 25.16 -20.63 2.39
C GLN A 130 25.92 -20.15 3.64
N SER A 131 25.30 -19.30 4.48
CA SER A 131 25.86 -18.92 5.79
C SER A 131 25.58 -19.99 6.85
N SER A 132 26.28 -21.14 6.73
CA SER A 132 26.55 -22.17 7.75
C SER A 132 25.59 -22.25 8.95
N THR A 133 24.30 -22.45 8.68
CA THR A 133 23.27 -22.69 9.71
C THR A 133 22.86 -24.15 9.62
N GLU A 134 22.78 -24.85 10.76
CA GLU A 134 22.30 -26.24 10.77
C GLU A 134 20.84 -26.32 10.29
N PRO A 135 20.42 -27.43 9.64
CA PRO A 135 19.07 -27.57 9.11
C PRO A 135 18.04 -27.53 10.26
N ARG A 136 17.37 -26.39 10.41
CA ARG A 136 16.30 -26.19 11.40
C ARG A 136 15.14 -27.14 11.12
N SER A 137 14.46 -27.59 12.18
CA SER A 137 13.20 -28.32 12.03
C SER A 137 12.12 -27.40 11.44
N ILE A 138 11.16 -27.99 10.72
CA ILE A 138 9.97 -27.28 10.25
C ILE A 138 9.20 -26.67 11.43
N THR A 139 9.26 -27.30 12.62
CA THR A 139 8.69 -26.73 13.86
C THR A 139 9.35 -25.40 14.22
N ASP A 140 10.68 -25.34 14.32
CA ASP A 140 11.43 -24.14 14.70
C ASP A 140 11.24 -22.98 13.69
N LEU A 141 11.01 -23.32 12.42
CA LEU A 141 10.61 -22.37 11.39
C LEU A 141 9.18 -21.86 11.61
N LEU A 142 8.23 -22.74 11.96
CA LEU A 142 6.84 -22.36 12.21
C LEU A 142 6.65 -21.59 13.53
N ASP A 143 7.51 -21.78 14.54
CA ASP A 143 7.50 -20.97 15.77
C ASP A 143 7.81 -19.48 15.51
N ASN A 144 8.46 -19.17 14.38
CA ASN A 144 8.72 -17.80 13.92
C ASN A 144 7.61 -17.24 12.99
N LEU A 145 6.56 -18.03 12.71
CA LEU A 145 5.41 -17.63 11.89
C LEU A 145 4.21 -17.24 12.76
N THR A 146 3.92 -15.95 12.85
CA THR A 146 2.67 -15.46 13.47
C THR A 146 1.56 -15.39 12.42
N HIS A 147 0.41 -16.01 12.69
CA HIS A 147 -0.77 -15.98 11.82
C HIS A 147 -1.89 -15.11 12.40
N PHE A 148 -2.55 -14.33 11.54
CA PHE A 148 -3.76 -13.59 11.87
C PHE A 148 -4.84 -13.79 10.79
N SER A 149 -6.10 -13.88 11.22
CA SER A 149 -7.27 -13.81 10.34
C SER A 149 -7.98 -12.47 10.54
N THR A 150 -8.20 -11.72 9.46
CA THR A 150 -8.75 -10.35 9.47
C THR A 150 -9.94 -10.24 8.50
N PRO A 151 -11.12 -10.77 8.86
CA PRO A 151 -12.25 -10.93 7.93
C PRO A 151 -12.93 -9.60 7.52
N THR A 152 -12.53 -8.46 8.09
CA THR A 152 -13.02 -7.13 7.69
C THR A 152 -11.90 -6.11 7.71
N LEU A 153 -12.05 -5.03 6.92
CA LEU A 153 -11.10 -3.91 6.87
C LEU A 153 -10.84 -3.29 8.26
N ALA A 154 -11.85 -3.28 9.15
CA ALA A 154 -11.71 -2.79 10.51
C ALA A 154 -10.75 -3.64 11.37
N HIS A 155 -10.72 -4.97 11.17
CA HIS A 155 -9.74 -5.84 11.83
C HIS A 155 -8.32 -5.58 11.33
N LEU A 156 -8.14 -5.40 10.01
CA LEU A 156 -6.85 -5.09 9.41
C LEU A 156 -6.31 -3.73 9.88
N VAL A 157 -7.17 -2.71 9.92
CA VAL A 157 -6.85 -1.39 10.49
C VAL A 157 -6.49 -1.53 11.98
N ALA A 158 -7.31 -2.21 12.79
CA ALA A 158 -7.04 -2.38 14.22
C ALA A 158 -5.73 -3.12 14.52
N LEU A 159 -5.33 -4.08 13.67
CA LEU A 159 -4.07 -4.81 13.78
C LEU A 159 -2.86 -3.88 13.60
N PHE A 160 -2.84 -3.05 12.54
CA PHE A 160 -1.69 -2.19 12.24
C PHE A 160 -1.71 -0.83 12.94
N SER A 161 -2.87 -0.31 13.33
CA SER A 161 -2.97 0.91 14.16
C SER A 161 -2.45 0.71 15.59
N ARG A 162 -2.40 -0.54 16.08
CA ARG A 162 -1.91 -0.90 17.43
C ARG A 162 -0.46 -1.37 17.39
N THR A 163 0.46 -0.49 17.00
CA THR A 163 1.90 -0.74 17.18
C THR A 163 2.26 -0.68 18.68
N SER A 164 1.99 -1.77 19.40
CA SER A 164 2.56 -1.99 20.73
C SER A 164 4.09 -1.92 20.66
N GLN A 165 4.75 -1.59 21.77
CA GLN A 165 6.21 -1.73 21.85
C GLN A 165 6.65 -3.18 21.48
N THR A 166 5.80 -4.16 21.80
CA THR A 166 5.99 -5.61 21.60
C THR A 166 5.50 -6.20 20.27
N HIS A 167 4.74 -5.45 19.45
CA HIS A 167 4.15 -5.98 18.20
C HIS A 167 4.33 -5.01 17.01
N PRO A 168 4.88 -5.46 15.85
CA PRO A 168 5.51 -6.76 15.58
C PRO A 168 6.65 -7.12 16.55
N ALA A 169 7.01 -8.40 16.59
CA ALA A 169 8.18 -8.85 17.34
C ALA A 169 9.45 -8.21 16.76
N PRO A 170 10.51 -7.95 17.56
CA PRO A 170 11.72 -7.29 17.07
C PRO A 170 12.48 -8.10 16.01
N ASN A 171 12.21 -9.40 15.88
CA ASN A 171 12.76 -10.27 14.83
C ASN A 171 11.90 -10.32 13.55
N THR A 172 10.71 -9.70 13.52
CA THR A 172 9.85 -9.75 12.32
C THR A 172 10.51 -8.99 11.18
N SER A 173 10.72 -9.63 10.03
CA SER A 173 11.24 -9.00 8.81
C SER A 173 10.22 -8.89 7.68
N LEU A 174 9.14 -9.68 7.72
CA LEU A 174 8.16 -9.80 6.64
C LEU A 174 6.72 -9.78 7.18
N ILE A 175 5.86 -9.00 6.53
CA ILE A 175 4.40 -9.03 6.71
C ILE A 175 3.77 -9.34 5.35
N ILE A 176 2.89 -10.35 5.28
CA ILE A 176 2.12 -10.71 4.09
C ILE A 176 0.63 -10.48 4.36
N ILE A 177 -0.10 -9.91 3.39
CA ILE A 177 -1.56 -9.68 3.46
C ILE A 177 -2.24 -10.35 2.26
N ASP A 178 -2.96 -11.46 2.47
CA ASP A 178 -3.64 -12.24 1.41
C ASP A 178 -5.18 -12.32 1.60
N SER A 179 -6.03 -11.63 0.84
CA SER A 179 -5.75 -10.64 -0.21
C SER A 179 -6.40 -9.30 0.13
N PHE A 180 -5.65 -8.20 0.08
CA PHE A 180 -6.12 -6.89 0.54
C PHE A 180 -7.34 -6.38 -0.24
N SER A 181 -7.40 -6.66 -1.54
CA SER A 181 -8.50 -6.26 -2.42
C SER A 181 -9.87 -6.82 -2.02
N SER A 182 -9.93 -7.96 -1.31
CA SER A 182 -11.21 -8.53 -0.86
C SER A 182 -11.89 -7.59 0.15
N LEU A 183 -11.14 -7.12 1.15
CA LEU A 183 -11.61 -6.20 2.19
C LEU A 183 -12.03 -4.84 1.65
N ILE A 184 -11.32 -4.34 0.64
CA ILE A 184 -11.68 -3.08 -0.02
C ILE A 184 -12.93 -3.25 -0.90
N THR A 185 -13.17 -4.44 -1.44
CA THR A 185 -14.38 -4.73 -2.22
C THR A 185 -15.60 -4.92 -1.32
N THR A 186 -15.47 -5.60 -0.18
CA THR A 186 -16.58 -5.81 0.76
C THR A 186 -16.91 -4.58 1.61
N ALA A 187 -15.92 -3.78 2.00
CA ALA A 187 -16.15 -2.54 2.76
C ALA A 187 -16.71 -1.38 1.91
N PHE A 188 -16.47 -1.40 0.59
CA PHE A 188 -16.88 -0.35 -0.34
C PHE A 188 -17.57 -0.92 -1.58
N SER A 189 -18.53 -1.83 -1.35
CA SER A 189 -19.43 -2.38 -2.37
C SER A 189 -20.07 -1.26 -3.19
N ARG A 190 -20.08 -1.41 -4.52
CA ARG A 190 -20.77 -0.46 -5.41
C ARG A 190 -22.27 -0.72 -5.32
N THR A 191 -23.03 0.22 -4.78
CA THR A 191 -24.50 0.20 -4.81
C THR A 191 -24.97 0.46 -6.24
N VAL A 192 -25.50 -0.56 -6.91
CA VAL A 192 -26.03 -0.43 -8.28
C VAL A 192 -27.28 0.45 -8.30
N ASP A 193 -28.14 0.34 -7.29
CA ASP A 193 -29.41 1.07 -7.18
C ASP A 193 -29.27 2.55 -6.74
N ALA A 194 -28.09 3.15 -6.93
CA ALA A 194 -27.78 4.50 -6.47
C ALA A 194 -28.56 5.62 -7.20
N THR A 195 -29.19 5.30 -8.32
CA THR A 195 -29.99 6.18 -9.19
C THR A 195 -31.49 6.14 -8.87
N ALA A 196 -31.99 5.05 -8.29
CA ALA A 196 -33.43 4.76 -8.20
C ALA A 196 -34.17 5.43 -7.00
N THR A 197 -33.48 6.19 -6.14
CA THR A 197 -34.13 6.89 -5.02
C THR A 197 -33.56 8.30 -4.79
N PRO A 198 -34.41 9.33 -4.59
CA PRO A 198 -33.94 10.68 -4.26
C PRO A 198 -33.36 10.70 -2.84
N LYS A 199 -32.03 10.75 -2.76
CA LYS A 199 -31.29 10.75 -1.49
C LYS A 199 -31.64 11.99 -0.66
N ARG A 200 -31.95 11.80 0.62
CA ARG A 200 -32.01 12.92 1.58
C ARG A 200 -30.65 13.61 1.63
N SER A 201 -30.64 14.92 1.46
CA SER A 201 -29.45 15.75 1.61
C SER A 201 -28.85 15.57 3.02
N GLY A 202 -27.61 15.07 3.10
CA GLY A 202 -26.86 14.95 4.35
C GLY A 202 -26.32 13.56 4.69
N THR A 203 -26.70 12.48 4.01
CA THR A 203 -26.05 11.17 4.19
C THR A 203 -24.72 11.10 3.43
N PRO A 204 -23.56 10.91 4.09
CA PRO A 204 -22.27 10.83 3.39
C PRO A 204 -22.20 9.61 2.48
N ASN A 205 -21.77 9.80 1.24
CA ASN A 205 -21.57 8.69 0.29
C ASN A 205 -20.52 7.70 0.85
N PRO A 206 -20.82 6.40 1.02
CA PRO A 206 -19.86 5.44 1.56
C PRO A 206 -18.58 5.32 0.72
N SER A 207 -18.63 5.61 -0.59
CA SER A 207 -17.42 5.62 -1.42
C SER A 207 -16.46 6.75 -1.05
N ALA A 208 -16.93 7.91 -0.59
CA ALA A 208 -16.09 9.05 -0.22
C ALA A 208 -15.15 8.74 0.97
N ARG A 209 -15.54 7.80 1.83
CA ARG A 209 -14.70 7.32 2.94
C ARG A 209 -13.55 6.40 2.49
N LYS A 210 -13.61 5.87 1.26
CA LYS A 210 -12.62 4.92 0.72
C LYS A 210 -11.24 5.54 0.59
N PHE A 211 -11.13 6.74 0.03
CA PHE A 211 -9.83 7.39 -0.21
C PHE A 211 -9.09 7.71 1.11
N PRO A 212 -9.70 8.39 2.11
CA PRO A 212 -9.02 8.64 3.40
C PRO A 212 -8.61 7.36 4.14
N ILE A 213 -9.42 6.29 4.08
CA ILE A 213 -9.10 5.01 4.73
C ILE A 213 -7.94 4.30 4.02
N LEU A 214 -7.92 4.30 2.68
CA LEU A 214 -6.78 3.79 1.90
C LEU A 214 -5.51 4.59 2.17
N GLN A 215 -5.57 5.92 2.19
CA GLN A 215 -4.44 6.79 2.48
C GLN A 215 -3.89 6.55 3.89
N TYR A 216 -4.77 6.50 4.91
CA TYR A 216 -4.38 6.18 6.28
C TYR A 216 -3.69 4.82 6.39
N LEU A 217 -4.25 3.78 5.77
CA LEU A 217 -3.68 2.43 5.82
C LEU A 217 -2.35 2.35 5.07
N THR A 218 -2.22 3.02 3.92
CA THR A 218 -0.96 3.13 3.16
C THR A 218 0.13 3.77 4.02
N ASN A 219 -0.15 4.95 4.58
CA ASN A 219 0.77 5.68 5.46
C ASN A 219 1.16 4.83 6.69
N THR A 220 0.21 4.05 7.24
CA THR A 220 0.46 3.17 8.39
C THR A 220 1.38 2.00 8.02
N LEU A 221 1.15 1.35 6.87
CA LEU A 221 2.01 0.27 6.39
C LEU A 221 3.41 0.78 6.02
N GLN A 222 3.54 1.92 5.32
CA GLN A 222 4.82 2.54 5.01
C GLN A 222 5.59 2.92 6.29
N LYS A 223 4.92 3.55 7.27
CA LYS A 223 5.53 3.89 8.55
C LYS A 223 6.00 2.65 9.31
N LEU A 224 5.19 1.58 9.32
CA LEU A 224 5.56 0.32 9.96
C LEU A 224 6.78 -0.33 9.28
N ALA A 225 6.76 -0.40 7.95
CA ALA A 225 7.86 -0.91 7.14
C ALA A 225 9.16 -0.16 7.42
N ALA A 226 9.15 1.16 7.28
CA ALA A 226 10.34 2.02 7.44
C ALA A 226 10.86 2.07 8.88
N THR A 227 9.99 2.14 9.89
CA THR A 227 10.42 2.29 11.31
C THR A 227 10.87 0.98 11.97
N ARG A 228 10.51 -0.18 11.42
CA ARG A 228 10.92 -1.50 11.93
C ARG A 228 11.84 -2.28 10.97
N ASN A 229 12.20 -1.71 9.82
CA ASN A 229 12.92 -2.38 8.73
C ASN A 229 12.23 -3.69 8.28
N ILE A 230 10.94 -3.60 7.99
CA ILE A 230 10.08 -4.73 7.57
C ILE A 230 9.74 -4.58 6.08
N ALA A 231 9.71 -5.69 5.35
CA ALA A 231 9.07 -5.76 4.03
C ALA A 231 7.57 -6.04 4.20
N VAL A 232 6.71 -5.21 3.60
CA VAL A 232 5.25 -5.43 3.61
C VAL A 232 4.79 -5.85 2.22
N VAL A 233 4.31 -7.08 2.08
CA VAL A 233 3.86 -7.66 0.81
C VAL A 233 2.34 -7.76 0.78
N VAL A 234 1.72 -7.04 -0.13
CA VAL A 234 0.26 -6.96 -0.28
C VAL A 234 -0.16 -7.75 -1.51
N LEU A 235 -0.97 -8.80 -1.32
CA LEU A 235 -1.48 -9.61 -2.42
C LEU A 235 -2.85 -9.07 -2.86
N SER A 236 -2.95 -8.66 -4.12
CA SER A 236 -4.12 -8.00 -4.71
C SER A 236 -4.74 -8.82 -5.85
N GLN A 237 -6.05 -8.77 -5.98
CA GLN A 237 -6.75 -9.22 -7.19
C GLN A 237 -6.63 -8.17 -8.30
N CYS A 238 -6.85 -8.57 -9.55
CA CYS A 238 -7.02 -7.66 -10.67
C CYS A 238 -8.50 -7.50 -11.04
N VAL A 239 -8.85 -6.40 -11.70
CA VAL A 239 -10.13 -6.18 -12.37
C VAL A 239 -9.90 -5.83 -13.84
N THR A 240 -10.87 -6.15 -14.69
CA THR A 240 -10.90 -5.67 -16.07
C THR A 240 -11.45 -4.25 -16.10
N LYS A 241 -10.75 -3.32 -16.75
CA LYS A 241 -11.29 -2.02 -17.18
C LYS A 241 -11.29 -1.95 -18.70
N MET A 242 -12.36 -1.43 -19.28
CA MET A 242 -12.38 -1.05 -20.70
C MET A 242 -11.60 0.25 -20.86
N ARG A 243 -10.68 0.30 -21.83
CA ARG A 243 -9.98 1.52 -22.24
C ARG A 243 -10.37 1.85 -23.69
N PRO A 244 -10.78 3.09 -24.02
CA PRO A 244 -10.95 3.51 -25.41
C PRO A 244 -9.69 3.21 -26.25
N GLY A 245 -9.88 2.68 -27.46
CA GLY A 245 -8.79 2.29 -28.36
C GLY A 245 -8.03 0.99 -28.00
N CYS A 246 -7.89 0.65 -26.72
CA CYS A 246 -7.13 -0.53 -26.26
C CYS A 246 -7.99 -1.72 -25.79
N GLY A 247 -9.31 -1.55 -25.66
CA GLY A 247 -10.23 -2.63 -25.29
C GLY A 247 -10.15 -3.02 -23.81
N ALA A 248 -10.38 -4.30 -23.51
CA ALA A 248 -10.38 -4.83 -22.15
C ALA A 248 -8.95 -5.02 -21.62
N VAL A 249 -8.57 -4.31 -20.55
CA VAL A 249 -7.24 -4.37 -19.93
C VAL A 249 -7.34 -4.75 -18.46
N LEU A 250 -6.47 -5.64 -18.00
CA LEU A 250 -6.34 -6.00 -16.58
C LEU A 250 -5.57 -4.92 -15.81
N VAL A 251 -6.11 -4.50 -14.67
CA VAL A 251 -5.49 -3.52 -13.76
C VAL A 251 -5.64 -3.99 -12.30
N PRO A 252 -4.88 -3.43 -11.32
CA PRO A 252 -5.12 -3.72 -9.91
C PRO A 252 -6.56 -3.41 -9.49
N ALA A 253 -7.13 -4.21 -8.59
CA ALA A 253 -8.44 -3.94 -8.00
C ALA A 253 -8.47 -2.65 -7.15
N VAL A 254 -7.30 -2.22 -6.64
CA VAL A 254 -7.10 -0.95 -5.95
C VAL A 254 -6.21 -0.05 -6.80
N SER A 255 -6.84 0.83 -7.59
CA SER A 255 -6.18 1.75 -8.54
C SER A 255 -6.41 3.21 -8.16
N THR A 256 -6.04 3.61 -6.94
CA THR A 256 -6.19 4.99 -6.43
C THR A 256 -4.80 5.62 -6.26
N THR A 257 -4.59 6.84 -6.76
CA THR A 257 -3.29 7.52 -6.81
C THR A 257 -2.49 7.44 -5.50
N ALA A 258 -3.11 7.73 -4.36
CA ALA A 258 -2.47 7.65 -3.03
C ALA A 258 -1.95 6.24 -2.66
N TRP A 259 -2.64 5.17 -3.10
CA TRP A 259 -2.17 3.79 -2.95
C TRP A 259 -0.94 3.55 -3.84
N GLU A 260 -1.02 3.95 -5.11
CA GLU A 260 0.03 3.68 -6.11
C GLU A 260 1.33 4.46 -5.83
N GLN A 261 1.21 5.65 -5.24
CA GLN A 261 2.34 6.46 -4.77
C GLN A 261 3.05 5.80 -3.59
N GLY A 262 2.29 5.27 -2.60
CA GLY A 262 2.86 4.71 -1.37
C GLY A 262 3.53 3.34 -1.48
N LEU A 263 3.36 2.63 -2.60
CA LEU A 263 4.10 1.41 -2.91
C LEU A 263 5.56 1.73 -3.29
N GLY A 264 6.52 1.00 -2.74
CA GLY A 264 7.90 1.01 -3.24
C GLY A 264 8.03 0.20 -4.53
N CYS A 265 7.52 -1.03 -4.51
CA CYS A 265 7.52 -1.95 -5.65
C CYS A 265 6.10 -2.42 -6.02
N ARG A 266 5.90 -2.79 -7.29
CA ARG A 266 4.65 -3.36 -7.81
C ARG A 266 4.93 -4.39 -8.90
N VAL A 267 4.37 -5.59 -8.74
CA VAL A 267 4.51 -6.72 -9.67
C VAL A 267 3.12 -7.17 -10.15
N ALA A 268 2.98 -7.42 -11.44
CA ALA A 268 1.86 -8.14 -12.00
C ALA A 268 2.23 -9.62 -12.23
N LEU A 269 1.41 -10.54 -11.75
CA LEU A 269 1.53 -11.97 -12.05
C LEU A 269 0.48 -12.41 -13.07
N PHE A 270 0.95 -13.06 -14.13
CA PHE A 270 0.12 -13.67 -15.16
C PHE A 270 0.37 -15.18 -15.24
N ARG A 271 -0.53 -15.88 -15.93
CA ARG A 271 -0.37 -17.27 -16.35
C ARG A 271 -0.45 -17.33 -17.87
N ASP A 272 0.50 -17.99 -18.49
CA ASP A 272 0.35 -18.46 -19.87
C ASP A 272 0.00 -19.95 -19.86
N TRP A 273 -0.51 -20.45 -20.98
CA TRP A 273 -0.76 -21.87 -21.19
C TRP A 273 0.56 -22.63 -21.34
N GLY A 274 1.48 -22.05 -22.13
CA GLY A 274 2.80 -22.61 -22.38
C GLY A 274 3.42 -22.17 -23.70
N TRP A 275 4.67 -22.55 -23.91
CA TRP A 275 5.39 -22.44 -25.18
C TRP A 275 6.26 -23.68 -25.41
N ASN A 276 6.74 -23.86 -26.63
CA ASN A 276 7.80 -24.83 -26.91
C ASN A 276 9.16 -24.18 -26.62
N ASN A 277 10.01 -24.86 -25.85
CA ASN A 277 11.40 -24.47 -25.66
C ASN A 277 12.22 -24.64 -26.96
N GLN A 278 13.48 -24.21 -26.94
CA GLN A 278 14.39 -24.30 -28.08
C GLN A 278 14.55 -25.76 -28.59
N ASP A 279 14.47 -26.74 -27.69
CA ASP A 279 14.48 -28.19 -27.99
C ASP A 279 13.13 -28.75 -28.49
N GLY A 280 12.14 -27.90 -28.74
CA GLY A 280 10.79 -28.29 -29.17
C GLY A 280 9.89 -28.87 -28.08
N GLN A 281 10.37 -28.97 -26.83
CA GLN A 281 9.60 -29.51 -25.71
C GLN A 281 8.58 -28.48 -25.18
N ALA A 282 7.33 -28.91 -24.96
CA ALA A 282 6.25 -28.05 -24.49
C ALA A 282 6.36 -27.77 -22.97
N VAL A 283 6.71 -26.55 -22.60
CA VAL A 283 6.66 -26.04 -21.22
C VAL A 283 5.26 -25.57 -20.92
N ASN A 284 4.58 -26.29 -20.03
CA ASN A 284 3.20 -25.99 -19.61
C ASN A 284 3.19 -25.24 -18.27
N ASN A 285 2.05 -24.66 -17.89
CA ASN A 285 1.84 -24.00 -16.59
C ASN A 285 2.77 -22.80 -16.29
N VAL A 286 3.31 -22.16 -17.33
CA VAL A 286 4.09 -20.92 -17.21
C VAL A 286 3.37 -19.87 -16.37
N ARG A 287 4.11 -19.26 -15.45
CA ARG A 287 3.79 -17.98 -14.82
C ARG A 287 4.78 -16.91 -15.26
N LEU A 288 4.30 -15.68 -15.34
CA LEU A 288 5.09 -14.51 -15.71
C LEU A 288 4.97 -13.46 -14.60
N ALA A 289 6.10 -13.01 -14.07
CA ALA A 289 6.18 -11.87 -13.17
C ALA A 289 6.68 -10.64 -13.94
N GLN A 290 5.85 -9.61 -14.07
CA GLN A 290 6.18 -8.34 -14.72
C GLN A 290 6.36 -7.26 -13.65
N VAL A 291 7.57 -6.73 -13.51
CA VAL A 291 7.86 -5.64 -12.57
C VAL A 291 7.44 -4.31 -13.22
N ILE A 292 6.50 -3.61 -12.58
CA ILE A 292 5.88 -2.36 -13.05
C ILE A 292 6.38 -1.15 -12.25
N LYS A 293 6.64 -1.34 -10.95
CA LYS A 293 7.30 -0.35 -10.09
C LYS A 293 8.43 -1.05 -9.33
N ALA A 294 9.59 -0.41 -9.25
CA ALA A 294 10.78 -0.91 -8.56
C ALA A 294 11.50 0.27 -7.91
N GLU A 295 11.91 0.14 -6.64
CA GLU A 295 12.67 1.17 -5.90
C GLU A 295 12.01 2.56 -6.01
N GLY A 296 10.70 2.63 -5.72
CA GLY A 296 9.86 3.83 -5.82
C GLY A 296 9.54 4.30 -7.25
N THR A 297 10.19 3.76 -8.28
CA THR A 297 10.15 4.25 -9.66
C THR A 297 9.24 3.39 -10.54
N VAL A 298 8.31 4.01 -11.27
CA VAL A 298 7.48 3.30 -12.26
C VAL A 298 8.32 3.04 -13.52
N LEU A 299 8.38 1.79 -13.96
CA LEU A 299 9.11 1.38 -15.15
C LEU A 299 8.23 1.61 -16.39
N PRO A 300 8.68 2.41 -17.39
CA PRO A 300 7.90 2.64 -18.60
C PRO A 300 7.82 1.37 -19.45
N ASP A 301 6.78 1.29 -20.29
CA ASP A 301 6.56 0.17 -21.20
C ASP A 301 7.82 -0.08 -22.06
N GLY A 302 8.23 -1.35 -22.18
CA GLY A 302 9.49 -1.75 -22.81
C GLY A 302 10.73 -1.75 -21.89
N ARG A 303 10.67 -1.16 -20.69
CA ARG A 303 11.68 -1.34 -19.62
C ARG A 303 11.21 -2.21 -18.46
N GLN A 304 9.92 -2.54 -18.41
CA GLN A 304 9.33 -3.46 -17.44
C GLN A 304 9.92 -4.86 -17.63
N LYS A 305 10.63 -5.35 -16.61
CA LYS A 305 11.31 -6.65 -16.64
C LYS A 305 10.27 -7.76 -16.41
N VAL A 306 10.25 -8.74 -17.31
CA VAL A 306 9.39 -9.94 -17.23
C VAL A 306 10.27 -11.14 -16.89
N VAL A 307 9.82 -11.98 -15.96
CA VAL A 307 10.51 -13.20 -15.54
C VAL A 307 9.56 -14.39 -15.64
N GLY A 308 9.99 -15.45 -16.34
CA GLY A 308 9.26 -16.71 -16.46
C GLY A 308 9.58 -17.65 -15.29
N PHE A 309 8.56 -18.35 -14.78
CA PHE A 309 8.72 -19.39 -13.76
C PHE A 309 7.57 -20.40 -13.80
N SER A 310 7.80 -21.63 -13.34
CA SER A 310 6.74 -22.60 -13.01
C SER A 310 6.50 -22.65 -11.50
N ILE A 311 5.39 -23.27 -11.11
CA ILE A 311 5.03 -23.51 -9.70
C ILE A 311 4.75 -25.00 -9.54
N ASP A 312 5.70 -25.68 -8.92
CA ASP A 312 5.75 -27.14 -8.80
C ASP A 312 5.81 -27.57 -7.33
N GLU A 313 5.75 -28.86 -7.04
CA GLU A 313 5.72 -29.37 -5.67
C GLU A 313 6.93 -28.91 -4.83
N ASN A 314 8.09 -28.74 -5.47
CA ASN A 314 9.35 -28.30 -4.83
C ASN A 314 9.54 -26.77 -4.77
N GLY A 315 8.49 -25.97 -5.07
CA GLY A 315 8.55 -24.51 -5.03
C GLY A 315 8.45 -23.87 -6.42
N PHE A 316 9.40 -23.00 -6.75
CA PHE A 316 9.49 -22.33 -8.06
C PHE A 316 10.72 -22.80 -8.84
N ASN A 317 10.54 -23.03 -10.14
CA ASN A 317 11.63 -23.22 -11.08
C ASN A 317 11.65 -22.04 -12.07
N LEU A 318 12.83 -21.50 -12.35
CA LEU A 318 13.01 -20.43 -13.33
C LEU A 318 12.77 -20.97 -14.75
N LEU A 319 12.15 -20.18 -15.62
CA LEU A 319 11.93 -20.52 -17.03
C LEU A 319 12.53 -19.44 -17.93
N ASP A 320 13.37 -19.87 -18.88
CA ASP A 320 13.85 -19.01 -19.95
C ASP A 320 12.68 -18.55 -20.83
N LEU A 321 12.58 -17.22 -21.03
CA LEU A 321 11.59 -16.65 -21.93
C LEU A 321 12.00 -16.92 -23.39
N PRO A 322 11.04 -17.26 -24.29
CA PRO A 322 11.35 -17.52 -25.69
C PRO A 322 11.95 -16.27 -26.33
N SER A 323 13.18 -16.39 -26.85
CA SER A 323 13.93 -15.25 -27.42
C SER A 323 13.30 -14.70 -28.71
N THR A 324 12.33 -15.40 -29.28
CA THR A 324 11.44 -14.88 -30.33
C THR A 324 10.50 -13.83 -29.73
N THR A 325 10.74 -12.58 -30.14
CA THR A 325 9.83 -11.43 -29.96
C THR A 325 8.37 -11.75 -30.31
N PHE A 326 7.44 -10.89 -29.87
CA PHE A 326 5.97 -10.96 -30.03
C PHE A 326 5.41 -10.99 -31.48
N PHE A 327 6.16 -11.47 -32.46
CA PHE A 327 5.81 -11.59 -33.88
C PHE A 327 6.14 -12.97 -34.43
N ASP A 328 5.37 -13.97 -34.02
CA ASP A 328 5.09 -15.13 -34.88
C ASP A 328 4.07 -14.67 -35.96
N PRO A 329 4.45 -14.61 -37.25
CA PRO A 329 3.55 -14.18 -38.32
C PRO A 329 2.50 -15.24 -38.72
N SER A 330 2.58 -16.46 -38.18
CA SER A 330 1.61 -17.54 -38.43
C SER A 330 0.45 -17.56 -37.43
N ARG A 331 0.61 -16.94 -36.25
CA ARG A 331 -0.45 -16.84 -35.24
C ARG A 331 -1.38 -15.66 -35.57
N PRO A 332 -2.71 -15.86 -35.67
CA PRO A 332 -3.63 -14.76 -35.99
C PRO A 332 -3.65 -13.73 -34.85
N GLN A 333 -2.98 -12.59 -35.08
CA GLN A 333 -2.89 -11.53 -34.08
C GLN A 333 -4.23 -10.80 -33.95
N LEU A 334 -4.69 -10.59 -32.71
CA LEU A 334 -5.59 -9.49 -32.42
C LEU A 334 -4.87 -8.18 -32.79
N PRO A 335 -5.53 -7.21 -33.45
CA PRO A 335 -4.85 -6.06 -34.01
C PRO A 335 -4.15 -5.26 -32.90
N PRO A 336 -2.85 -4.96 -33.03
CA PRO A 336 -2.14 -4.20 -32.01
C PRO A 336 -2.73 -2.79 -31.91
N ALA A 337 -3.06 -2.36 -30.69
CA ALA A 337 -3.48 -1.00 -30.42
C ALA A 337 -2.38 -0.03 -30.88
N ARG A 338 -2.66 0.75 -31.93
CA ARG A 338 -1.70 1.71 -32.47
C ARG A 338 -1.48 2.82 -31.45
N ASN A 339 -0.24 2.95 -30.97
CA ASN A 339 0.25 4.16 -30.32
C ASN A 339 0.26 5.31 -31.34
N LEU A 340 -0.85 6.05 -31.45
CA LEU A 340 -0.87 7.36 -32.10
C LEU A 340 -0.57 8.45 -31.07
N PRO A 341 0.29 9.44 -31.40
CA PRO A 341 0.46 10.62 -30.57
C PRO A 341 -0.83 11.47 -30.53
N SER A 342 -0.98 12.23 -29.45
CA SER A 342 -2.21 12.88 -29.04
C SER A 342 -2.58 14.15 -29.82
N THR A 343 -3.51 14.04 -30.77
CA THR A 343 -4.57 15.05 -31.02
C THR A 343 -5.78 14.40 -31.69
N PRO A 344 -6.93 14.21 -31.01
CA PRO A 344 -8.14 13.72 -31.66
C PRO A 344 -8.82 14.86 -32.44
N ILE A 345 -8.81 14.78 -33.78
CA ILE A 345 -9.78 15.53 -34.60
C ILE A 345 -11.14 14.86 -34.41
N LEU A 346 -12.00 15.49 -33.60
CA LEU A 346 -13.36 15.02 -33.33
C LEU A 346 -14.16 14.92 -34.64
N PRO A 347 -14.62 13.72 -35.06
CA PRO A 347 -15.58 13.62 -36.16
C PRO A 347 -16.92 14.19 -35.68
N GLN A 348 -17.41 15.26 -36.31
CA GLN A 348 -18.73 15.80 -36.02
C GLN A 348 -19.79 14.71 -36.20
N LYS A 349 -20.48 14.33 -35.11
CA LYS A 349 -21.66 13.44 -35.17
C LYS A 349 -22.66 14.05 -36.16
N ARG A 350 -22.90 13.39 -37.31
CA ARG A 350 -24.03 13.74 -38.18
C ARG A 350 -25.31 13.53 -37.38
N LYS A 351 -26.22 14.50 -37.39
CA LYS A 351 -27.50 14.36 -36.68
C LYS A 351 -28.27 13.18 -37.26
N ILE A 352 -28.61 12.21 -36.41
CA ILE A 352 -29.49 11.09 -36.75
C ILE A 352 -30.92 11.60 -36.65
N SER A 353 -31.33 12.36 -37.68
CA SER A 353 -32.68 12.91 -37.86
C SER A 353 -33.10 12.80 -39.32
N ALA A 354 -32.67 11.71 -39.99
CA ALA A 354 -32.77 11.50 -41.42
C ALA A 354 -32.94 10.01 -41.81
N THR A 355 -33.39 9.18 -40.86
CA THR A 355 -33.77 7.78 -41.08
C THR A 355 -35.05 7.53 -40.31
N ASP A 356 -36.15 7.39 -41.05
CA ASP A 356 -37.52 7.31 -40.53
C ASP A 356 -37.83 5.87 -40.07
N LEU A 357 -37.30 5.51 -38.90
CA LEU A 357 -37.42 4.19 -38.28
C LEU A 357 -37.81 4.35 -36.81
N GLU A 358 -39.10 4.44 -36.56
CA GLU A 358 -39.68 4.45 -35.21
C GLU A 358 -39.35 3.13 -34.48
N VAL A 359 -38.57 3.22 -33.41
CA VAL A 359 -38.43 2.16 -32.41
C VAL A 359 -39.14 2.64 -31.15
N PRO A 360 -40.25 2.02 -30.72
CA PRO A 360 -41.00 2.48 -29.56
C PRO A 360 -40.19 2.45 -28.27
N ASP A 361 -40.29 3.54 -27.51
CA ASP A 361 -39.93 3.71 -26.09
C ASP A 361 -38.60 3.08 -25.65
N SER A 362 -37.52 3.77 -26.01
CA SER A 362 -36.27 3.74 -25.24
C SER A 362 -35.66 5.15 -25.22
N GLU A 363 -36.37 6.07 -24.56
CA GLU A 363 -35.68 7.14 -23.84
C GLU A 363 -34.75 6.50 -22.78
N GLY A 364 -33.58 7.04 -22.48
CA GLY A 364 -33.00 8.28 -23.00
C GLY A 364 -31.96 8.86 -22.05
N GLU A 365 -31.25 7.99 -21.32
CA GLU A 365 -30.30 8.36 -20.27
C GLU A 365 -28.88 7.93 -20.69
N ASP A 366 -27.90 8.83 -20.54
CA ASP A 366 -26.52 8.59 -20.96
C ASP A 366 -25.78 7.66 -19.98
N ASP A 367 -25.31 6.50 -20.46
CA ASP A 367 -24.41 5.56 -19.77
C ASP A 367 -22.97 6.12 -19.57
N GLU A 368 -22.82 7.44 -19.44
CA GLU A 368 -21.52 8.11 -19.25
C GLU A 368 -21.07 8.22 -17.77
N ASP A 369 -21.89 7.78 -16.81
CA ASP A 369 -21.62 7.87 -15.35
C ASP A 369 -20.59 6.83 -14.82
N TYR A 370 -19.47 6.70 -15.54
CA TYR A 370 -18.28 6.01 -15.07
C TYR A 370 -17.60 6.86 -13.99
N GLY A 371 -18.05 6.71 -12.74
CA GLY A 371 -17.58 7.41 -11.53
C GLY A 371 -16.09 7.26 -11.19
N TRP A 372 -15.25 7.82 -12.05
CA TRP A 372 -13.82 8.10 -11.97
C TRP A 372 -13.51 9.44 -12.67
N ALA A 373 -14.51 10.34 -12.76
CA ALA A 373 -14.28 11.71 -13.17
C ALA A 373 -13.33 12.38 -12.17
N GLU A 374 -12.31 13.07 -12.67
CA GLU A 374 -11.27 13.72 -11.86
C GLU A 374 -11.75 15.12 -11.41
N GLU A 375 -12.89 15.18 -10.72
CA GLU A 375 -13.53 16.44 -10.27
C GLU A 375 -12.69 17.23 -9.24
N ASP A 376 -11.76 16.56 -8.54
CA ASP A 376 -10.93 17.17 -7.49
C ASP A 376 -9.77 18.05 -8.02
N GLU A 377 -9.47 18.09 -9.33
CA GLU A 377 -8.58 19.15 -9.87
C GLU A 377 -9.28 20.51 -10.02
N GLY A 378 -10.62 20.55 -9.94
CA GLY A 378 -11.42 21.76 -10.21
C GLY A 378 -11.66 22.71 -9.03
N THR A 379 -11.33 22.32 -7.79
CA THR A 379 -11.84 22.99 -6.57
C THR A 379 -10.78 23.55 -5.61
N VAL A 380 -9.53 23.69 -6.05
CA VAL A 380 -8.53 24.48 -5.31
C VAL A 380 -8.95 25.97 -5.26
N PRO A 381 -9.13 26.58 -4.07
CA PRO A 381 -9.41 28.00 -3.98
C PRO A 381 -8.20 28.81 -4.47
N VAL A 382 -8.48 29.87 -5.25
CA VAL A 382 -7.44 30.73 -5.82
C VAL A 382 -6.56 31.29 -4.71
N MET A 383 -5.25 31.08 -4.80
CA MET A 383 -4.28 31.59 -3.83
C MET A 383 -4.41 33.13 -3.73
N PRO A 384 -4.49 33.70 -2.52
CA PRO A 384 -4.55 35.15 -2.36
C PRO A 384 -3.26 35.79 -2.94
N PRO A 385 -3.36 36.97 -3.58
CA PRO A 385 -2.22 37.60 -4.22
C PRO A 385 -1.09 37.88 -3.22
N GLN A 386 0.14 37.59 -3.64
CA GLN A 386 1.33 37.67 -2.81
C GLN A 386 1.61 39.11 -2.36
N TRP A 387 1.91 39.29 -1.07
CA TRP A 387 2.48 40.55 -0.58
C TRP A 387 3.93 40.70 -1.08
N GLN A 388 4.13 41.53 -2.09
CA GLN A 388 5.42 42.19 -2.34
C GLN A 388 5.38 43.57 -1.68
N GLY A 389 6.31 43.82 -0.77
CA GLY A 389 6.32 45.03 0.06
C GLY A 389 7.37 44.98 1.16
N SER A 390 8.64 44.88 0.77
CA SER A 390 9.79 45.05 1.67
C SER A 390 10.07 46.53 1.90
N GLU A 391 10.32 46.94 3.14
CA GLU A 391 11.57 47.62 3.58
C GLU A 391 11.55 47.91 5.10
N ASP A 392 12.71 48.28 5.65
CA ASP A 392 12.98 48.37 7.10
C ASP A 392 12.40 49.60 7.80
N ILE A 393 12.30 49.55 9.14
CA ILE A 393 13.12 50.40 10.04
C ILE A 393 12.94 49.98 11.53
N LEU A 394 14.02 50.14 12.30
CA LEU A 394 14.12 49.86 13.74
C LEU A 394 13.91 51.13 14.60
N ILE A 395 13.62 50.91 15.91
CA ILE A 395 14.03 51.69 17.12
C ILE A 395 12.86 52.07 18.07
N PRO A 396 12.89 51.62 19.35
CA PRO A 396 12.14 52.16 20.51
C PRO A 396 13.08 52.99 21.44
N PRO A 397 12.72 53.40 22.69
CA PRO A 397 11.43 53.52 23.41
C PRO A 397 11.16 55.05 23.63
N PRO A 398 10.96 55.69 24.82
CA PRO A 398 10.37 55.30 26.12
C PRO A 398 9.34 56.30 26.73
N GLY A 399 8.71 55.89 27.85
CA GLY A 399 8.07 56.78 28.85
C GLY A 399 6.62 57.20 28.58
N GLU A 400 5.76 57.50 29.57
CA GLU A 400 5.81 57.40 31.04
C GLU A 400 4.36 57.29 31.59
N LEU A 401 4.20 57.08 32.91
CA LEU A 401 2.95 57.09 33.72
C LEU A 401 2.01 55.88 33.52
N GLU A 402 1.68 55.01 34.50
CA GLU A 402 1.42 55.07 35.97
C GLU A 402 -0.08 55.15 36.34
N ALA A 403 -0.39 54.67 37.55
CA ALA A 403 -1.68 54.70 38.27
C ALA A 403 -2.84 53.81 37.75
N GLU A 404 -3.65 53.17 38.59
CA GLU A 404 -3.46 52.68 39.98
C GLU A 404 -4.58 51.67 40.36
N ASP A 405 -4.55 51.19 41.61
CA ASP A 405 -5.37 50.09 42.15
C ASP A 405 -6.88 50.37 42.30
N ALA A 406 -7.68 49.30 42.39
CA ALA A 406 -8.84 49.19 43.30
C ALA A 406 -9.30 47.72 43.44
N GLU A 407 -9.72 47.32 44.65
CA GLU A 407 -10.20 45.97 45.00
C GLU A 407 -11.67 45.97 45.46
N GLU A 408 -12.24 44.76 45.58
CA GLU A 408 -13.28 44.34 46.56
C GLU A 408 -14.79 44.74 46.43
N ASP A 409 -15.57 43.97 47.21
CA ASP A 409 -16.96 44.07 47.68
C ASP A 409 -18.20 43.87 46.76
N GLN A 410 -19.36 43.39 47.27
CA GLN A 410 -19.71 42.19 48.10
C GLN A 410 -21.27 42.04 48.24
N GLU A 411 -21.75 40.88 48.75
CA GLU A 411 -23.09 40.58 49.40
C GLU A 411 -24.40 40.73 48.55
N GLU A 412 -25.36 39.77 48.53
CA GLU A 412 -26.54 39.43 49.42
C GLU A 412 -27.67 40.51 49.47
N GLU A 413 -28.99 40.30 49.66
CA GLU A 413 -29.96 39.24 50.13
C GLU A 413 -30.87 38.69 48.99
N GLU A 414 -31.98 37.91 49.15
CA GLU A 414 -32.37 36.66 49.88
C GLU A 414 -33.81 36.26 49.38
N GLY A 415 -34.29 35.02 49.58
CA GLY A 415 -35.73 34.68 49.70
C GLY A 415 -36.28 33.66 48.68
N GLY A 416 -37.06 32.62 49.04
CA GLY A 416 -37.50 32.15 50.37
C GLY A 416 -38.92 31.57 50.35
N GLY A 417 -39.16 30.36 50.90
CA GLY A 417 -40.52 29.77 51.04
C GLY A 417 -40.58 28.23 51.10
N GLU A 418 -41.27 27.67 52.08
CA GLU A 418 -41.17 26.25 52.52
C GLU A 418 -42.57 25.67 52.89
N LYS A 419 -42.82 24.36 52.58
CA LYS A 419 -43.61 23.32 53.34
C LYS A 419 -44.35 22.28 52.44
N VAL A 420 -44.06 20.96 52.56
CA VAL A 420 -44.63 19.91 53.48
C VAL A 420 -46.08 19.51 53.07
N LEU A 421 -46.38 18.32 52.49
CA LEU A 421 -46.36 16.91 53.01
C LEU A 421 -47.49 16.59 54.03
N PRO A 422 -47.97 15.33 54.21
CA PRO A 422 -47.61 14.03 53.58
C PRO A 422 -48.83 13.16 53.12
N ASP A 423 -48.64 11.82 53.06
CA ASP A 423 -49.58 10.66 53.15
C ASP A 423 -49.58 9.76 51.89
N GLU A 424 -49.63 8.42 51.92
CA GLU A 424 -49.22 7.30 52.78
C GLU A 424 -49.53 6.02 51.94
N ILE A 425 -48.67 4.98 51.98
CA ILE A 425 -48.96 3.50 52.07
C ILE A 425 -49.99 2.88 51.07
N ASP A 426 -49.72 1.80 50.30
CA ASP A 426 -49.40 0.43 50.77
C ASP A 426 -48.84 -0.57 49.70
N ASP A 427 -48.51 -1.79 50.15
CA ASP A 427 -47.78 -2.91 49.51
C ASP A 427 -48.45 -3.73 48.38
N SER A 428 -47.60 -4.43 47.59
CA SER A 428 -47.64 -5.86 47.13
C SER A 428 -46.80 -6.03 45.85
N GLU A 429 -45.66 -6.71 45.83
CA GLU A 429 -45.31 -8.14 46.06
C GLU A 429 -45.58 -9.09 44.86
N ASP A 430 -44.50 -9.75 44.41
CA ASP A 430 -44.40 -11.00 43.63
C ASP A 430 -45.02 -11.06 42.20
N GLU A 431 -44.62 -11.98 41.30
CA GLU A 431 -43.98 -13.30 41.49
C GLU A 431 -42.84 -13.58 40.47
N LEU A 432 -41.97 -14.55 40.81
CA LEU A 432 -40.88 -15.08 39.98
C LEU A 432 -41.29 -16.37 39.23
N ALA A 433 -40.32 -16.99 38.54
CA ALA A 433 -40.38 -18.29 37.84
C ALA A 433 -40.94 -18.25 36.40
N LEU A 434 -40.38 -18.99 35.43
CA LEU A 434 -39.23 -19.92 35.46
C LEU A 434 -38.50 -19.96 34.11
#